data_AF-A0A8J4SR07-F1
#
_entry.id   AF-A0A8J4SR07-F1
#
_cell.length_a   1.000
_cell.length_b   1.000
_cell.length_c   1.000
_cell.angle_alpha   90.00
_cell.angle_beta   90.00
_cell.angle_gamma   90.00
#
_symmetry.space_group_name_H-M   'P 1'
#
loop_
_entity.id
_entity.type
_entity.pdbx_description
1 polymer ?
#
loop_
_entity_poly.entity_id
_entity_poly.type
_entity_poly.pdbx_seq_one_letter_code
_entity_poly.pdbx_strand_id
1 'polypeptide(L)'
;VSKQIRRVKKPYQFNFRAKYFPEDALTELIHEVTQRLFYLQVKEDILSGAISCPFETAILLASYACQAKFGDYDPVRMQPGFFKKERLLPQNIIDQSEQTWEQLEESVVRWYNEHRSMLRSDVMLEYLHIAQDLEMYGVTYFKITNKRGTPLLLGVDAFGLNVYAEDNRLNPKVGLPWSEVAKVSFRRRKFIIKPVDKSSRNLSFFSPTMKNNRILLSLCVGTHELYLRRRRQEPIEVQHMRAQANAERAAKLQEQ
;
A
#
# COMPACT_ATOMS: atom_id res chain seq x y z
N VAL A 1 -25.75 6.31 2.89
CA VAL A 1 -25.05 7.35 2.09
C VAL A 1 -25.65 8.75 2.30
N SER A 2 -26.90 9.04 1.93
CA SER A 2 -27.49 10.41 1.99
C SER A 2 -27.44 11.10 3.37
N LYS A 3 -27.65 10.37 4.48
CA LYS A 3 -27.56 10.92 5.85
C LYS A 3 -26.12 11.33 6.26
N GLN A 4 -25.08 10.75 5.64
CA GLN A 4 -23.66 11.02 5.96
C GLN A 4 -23.07 12.16 5.11
N ILE A 5 -23.68 12.49 3.96
CA ILE A 5 -23.13 13.40 2.94
C ILE A 5 -23.87 14.75 2.92
N ARG A 6 -24.77 15.00 3.88
CA ARG A 6 -25.64 16.20 3.95
C ARG A 6 -24.92 17.57 3.87
N ARG A 7 -23.60 17.61 4.04
CA ARG A 7 -22.79 18.84 4.04
C ARG A 7 -21.90 19.02 2.80
N VAL A 8 -21.95 18.12 1.81
CA VAL A 8 -21.10 18.18 0.61
C VAL A 8 -21.86 18.83 -0.55
N LYS A 9 -21.24 19.81 -1.22
CA LYS A 9 -21.80 20.44 -2.43
C LYS A 9 -21.89 19.42 -3.57
N LYS A 10 -22.96 19.52 -4.38
CA LYS A 10 -23.14 18.67 -5.58
C LYS A 10 -22.28 19.20 -6.74
N PRO A 11 -21.78 18.33 -7.65
CA PRO A 11 -21.94 16.88 -7.65
C PRO A 11 -21.11 16.18 -6.57
N TYR A 12 -21.60 15.06 -6.04
CA TYR A 12 -20.86 14.26 -5.07
C TYR A 12 -19.69 13.56 -5.77
N GLN A 13 -18.49 13.77 -5.26
CA GLN A 13 -17.28 13.09 -5.74
C GLN A 13 -16.93 11.93 -4.81
N PHE A 14 -16.72 10.75 -5.40
CA PHE A 14 -16.32 9.54 -4.70
C PHE A 14 -15.06 8.99 -5.35
N ASN A 15 -14.11 8.56 -4.51
CA ASN A 15 -12.90 7.90 -4.97
C ASN A 15 -12.98 6.42 -4.59
N PHE A 16 -12.99 5.55 -5.59
CA PHE A 16 -12.84 4.11 -5.38
C PHE A 16 -11.36 3.81 -5.13
N ARG A 17 -11.03 3.36 -3.92
CA ARG A 17 -9.67 3.13 -3.43
C ARG A 17 -9.62 1.88 -2.56
N ALA A 18 -8.49 1.20 -2.55
CA ALA A 18 -8.19 0.15 -1.61
C ALA A 18 -8.10 0.74 -0.20
N LYS A 19 -8.90 0.20 0.73
CA LYS A 19 -8.90 0.57 2.15
C LYS A 19 -8.05 -0.39 2.98
N TYR A 20 -8.00 -1.66 2.58
CA TYR A 20 -7.25 -2.73 3.25
C TYR A 20 -6.27 -3.31 2.25
N PHE A 21 -5.05 -3.56 2.71
CA PHE A 21 -3.97 -4.12 1.91
C PHE A 21 -3.79 -5.61 2.22
N PRO A 22 -3.30 -6.41 1.25
CA PRO A 22 -2.91 -7.79 1.48
C PRO A 22 -1.70 -7.88 2.44
N GLU A 23 -1.53 -9.02 3.11
CA GLU A 23 -0.25 -9.39 3.75
C GLU A 23 0.77 -9.80 2.67
N ASP A 24 0.32 -10.44 1.58
CA ASP A 24 1.14 -10.72 0.40
C ASP A 24 0.37 -10.47 -0.90
N ALA A 25 0.86 -9.53 -1.70
CA ALA A 25 0.26 -9.16 -2.97
C ALA A 25 0.22 -10.31 -3.99
N LEU A 26 1.26 -11.16 -4.03
CA LEU A 26 1.37 -12.25 -5.00
C LEU A 26 0.28 -13.31 -4.81
N THR A 27 -0.01 -13.64 -3.55
CA THR A 27 -0.94 -14.73 -3.23
C THR A 27 -2.38 -14.27 -3.06
N GLU A 28 -2.62 -13.03 -2.61
CA GLU A 28 -3.96 -12.54 -2.28
C GLU A 28 -4.66 -11.79 -3.43
N LEU A 29 -3.91 -11.17 -4.36
CA LEU A 29 -4.50 -10.41 -5.46
C LEU A 29 -4.80 -11.33 -6.66
N ILE A 30 -5.99 -11.92 -6.66
CA ILE A 30 -6.38 -12.96 -7.62
C ILE A 30 -6.64 -12.40 -9.03
N HIS A 31 -7.55 -11.42 -9.15
CA HIS A 31 -7.96 -10.92 -10.46
C HIS A 31 -7.06 -9.78 -10.96
N GLU A 32 -6.78 -9.77 -12.27
CA GLU A 32 -5.98 -8.72 -12.92
C GLU A 32 -6.57 -7.31 -12.69
N VAL A 33 -7.89 -7.16 -12.70
CA VAL A 33 -8.54 -5.87 -12.41
C VAL A 33 -8.20 -5.37 -10.99
N THR A 34 -8.12 -6.28 -10.02
CA THR A 34 -7.78 -5.95 -8.64
C THR A 34 -6.29 -5.60 -8.55
N GLN A 35 -5.41 -6.40 -9.15
CA GLN A 35 -3.97 -6.12 -9.25
C GLN A 35 -3.72 -4.73 -9.86
N ARG A 36 -4.38 -4.41 -10.97
CA ARG A 36 -4.26 -3.11 -11.63
C ARG A 36 -4.68 -1.95 -10.74
N LEU A 37 -5.78 -2.08 -9.99
CA LEU A 37 -6.25 -1.02 -9.10
C LEU A 37 -5.29 -0.77 -7.93
N PHE A 38 -4.75 -1.84 -7.34
CA PHE A 38 -3.70 -1.74 -6.32
C PHE A 38 -2.43 -1.11 -6.89
N TYR A 39 -1.94 -1.59 -8.02
CA TYR A 39 -0.76 -1.07 -8.71
C TYR A 39 -0.88 0.44 -8.96
N LEU A 40 -2.01 0.91 -9.51
CA LEU A 40 -2.21 2.33 -9.79
C LEU A 40 -2.25 3.18 -8.52
N GLN A 41 -2.86 2.68 -7.44
CA GLN A 41 -2.91 3.38 -6.17
C GLN A 41 -1.52 3.46 -5.52
N VAL A 42 -0.82 2.33 -5.39
CA VAL A 42 0.51 2.26 -4.78
C VAL A 42 1.52 3.09 -5.56
N LYS A 43 1.48 3.03 -6.90
CA LYS A 43 2.34 3.85 -7.75
C LYS A 43 2.11 5.35 -7.51
N GLU A 44 0.86 5.79 -7.39
CA GLU A 44 0.58 7.20 -7.08
C GLU A 44 1.05 7.58 -5.68
N ASP A 45 0.88 6.69 -4.70
CA ASP A 45 1.31 6.90 -3.32
C ASP A 45 2.85 7.02 -3.23
N ILE A 46 3.61 6.23 -4.01
CA ILE A 46 5.07 6.35 -4.12
C ILE A 46 5.46 7.65 -4.83
N LEU A 47 4.90 7.93 -6.01
CA LEU A 47 5.25 9.12 -6.80
C LEU A 47 4.91 10.44 -6.09
N SER A 48 3.86 10.44 -5.26
CA SER A 48 3.46 11.59 -4.44
C SER A 48 4.27 11.75 -3.15
N GLY A 49 5.12 10.78 -2.82
CA GLY A 49 5.88 10.77 -1.57
C GLY A 49 5.04 10.40 -0.35
N ALA A 50 3.81 9.89 -0.55
CA ALA A 50 3.00 9.35 0.55
C ALA A 50 3.62 8.05 1.11
N ILE A 51 4.24 7.24 0.25
CA ILE A 51 5.12 6.12 0.61
C ILE A 51 6.56 6.53 0.29
N SER A 52 7.42 6.52 1.31
CA SER A 52 8.86 6.71 1.10
C SER A 52 9.44 5.52 0.36
N CYS A 53 10.28 5.79 -0.63
CA CYS A 53 10.94 4.78 -1.45
C CYS A 53 12.43 5.09 -1.55
N PRO A 54 13.33 4.12 -1.28
CA PRO A 54 14.75 4.27 -1.55
C PRO A 54 15.02 4.52 -3.05
N PHE A 55 16.15 5.16 -3.35
CA PHE A 55 16.56 5.51 -4.72
C PHE A 55 16.57 4.29 -5.66
N GLU A 56 17.32 3.24 -5.30
CA GLU A 56 17.47 2.04 -6.13
C GLU A 56 16.13 1.34 -6.38
N THR A 57 15.30 1.23 -5.34
CA THR A 57 13.96 0.67 -5.45
C THR A 57 13.08 1.53 -6.36
N ALA A 58 13.19 2.86 -6.30
CA ALA A 58 12.40 3.75 -7.16
C ALA A 58 12.77 3.61 -8.64
N ILE A 59 14.06 3.45 -8.95
CA ILE A 59 14.54 3.18 -10.33
C ILE A 59 13.96 1.85 -10.83
N LEU A 60 14.05 0.79 -10.02
CA LEU A 60 13.50 -0.52 -10.39
C LEU A 60 11.98 -0.47 -10.58
N LEU A 61 11.24 0.15 -9.65
CA LEU A 61 9.80 0.34 -9.78
C LEU A 61 9.41 1.16 -11.01
N ALA A 62 10.17 2.20 -11.34
CA ALA A 62 9.97 2.99 -12.56
C ALA A 62 10.12 2.13 -13.82
N SER A 63 11.08 1.19 -13.85
CA SER A 63 11.26 0.28 -14.98
C SER A 63 10.07 -0.65 -15.19
N TYR A 64 9.52 -1.23 -14.12
CA TYR A 64 8.26 -2.00 -14.18
C TYR A 64 7.08 -1.12 -14.60
N ALA A 65 7.03 0.14 -14.16
CA ALA A 65 5.99 1.07 -14.58
C ALA A 65 6.07 1.41 -16.08
N CYS A 66 7.27 1.50 -16.65
CA CYS A 66 7.47 1.64 -18.10
C CYS A 66 6.95 0.42 -18.85
N GLN A 67 7.34 -0.80 -18.46
CA GLN A 67 6.84 -2.04 -19.07
C GLN A 67 5.32 -2.15 -18.97
N ALA A 68 4.74 -1.81 -17.81
CA ALA A 68 3.28 -1.85 -17.61
C ALA A 68 2.52 -0.82 -18.46
N LYS A 69 3.16 0.27 -18.88
CA LYS A 69 2.54 1.35 -19.66
C LYS A 69 2.79 1.22 -21.17
N PHE A 70 4.02 0.88 -21.57
CA PHE A 70 4.47 0.96 -22.96
C PHE A 70 4.75 -0.40 -23.62
N GLY A 71 4.70 -1.50 -22.87
CA GLY A 71 5.09 -2.84 -23.36
C GLY A 71 6.60 -2.99 -23.41
N ASP A 72 7.13 -3.82 -24.31
CA ASP A 72 8.57 -4.04 -24.45
C ASP A 72 9.31 -2.76 -24.90
N TYR A 73 10.52 -2.57 -24.37
CA TYR A 73 11.40 -1.48 -24.78
C TYR A 73 11.81 -1.62 -26.26
N ASP A 74 11.66 -0.53 -27.00
CA ASP A 74 12.06 -0.41 -28.40
C ASP A 74 13.04 0.75 -28.54
N PRO A 75 14.35 0.49 -28.72
CA PRO A 75 15.37 1.54 -28.79
C PRO A 75 15.24 2.41 -30.04
N VAL A 76 14.52 2.00 -31.07
CA VAL A 76 14.29 2.82 -32.27
C VAL A 76 13.22 3.87 -31.98
N ARG A 77 12.14 3.49 -31.30
CA ARG A 77 11.01 4.37 -30.97
C ARG A 77 11.26 5.20 -29.71
N MET A 78 11.91 4.63 -28.70
CA MET A 78 12.08 5.23 -27.37
C MET A 78 13.48 5.82 -27.21
N GLN A 79 13.76 6.86 -27.99
CA GLN A 79 15.01 7.62 -27.95
C GLN A 79 15.17 8.40 -26.63
N PRO A 80 16.40 8.81 -26.26
CA PRO A 80 16.64 9.61 -25.05
C PRO A 80 15.72 10.85 -24.98
N GLY A 81 15.15 11.11 -23.81
CA GLY A 81 14.16 12.16 -23.57
C GLY A 81 12.71 11.75 -23.83
N PHE A 82 12.44 10.53 -24.32
CA PHE A 82 11.08 10.00 -24.51
C PHE A 82 10.25 10.06 -23.21
N PHE A 83 10.89 9.81 -22.06
CA PHE A 83 10.20 9.76 -20.77
C PHE A 83 10.17 11.10 -20.03
N LYS A 84 10.65 12.20 -20.62
CA LYS A 84 10.78 13.50 -19.93
C LYS A 84 9.46 14.11 -19.45
N LYS A 85 8.33 13.75 -20.08
CA LYS A 85 6.98 14.18 -19.67
C LYS A 85 6.30 13.20 -18.71
N GLU A 86 6.91 12.04 -18.49
CA GLU A 86 6.38 10.99 -17.63
C GLU A 86 6.84 11.20 -16.19
N ARG A 87 5.90 11.04 -15.25
CA ARG A 87 6.22 11.05 -13.82
C ARG A 87 6.70 9.67 -13.41
N LEU A 88 7.97 9.37 -13.72
CA LEU A 88 8.58 8.06 -13.44
C LEU A 88 9.10 7.94 -12.01
N LEU A 89 9.64 9.01 -11.46
CA LEU A 89 10.28 9.03 -10.14
C LEU A 89 9.60 10.05 -9.20
N PRO A 90 9.62 9.82 -7.89
CA PRO A 90 9.21 10.82 -6.89
C PRO A 90 10.09 12.08 -6.98
N GLN A 91 9.48 13.26 -6.85
CA GLN A 91 10.20 14.54 -6.99
C GLN A 91 11.35 14.68 -5.99
N ASN A 92 11.14 14.24 -4.74
CA ASN A 92 12.18 14.28 -3.71
C ASN A 92 13.41 13.43 -4.06
N ILE A 93 13.25 12.35 -4.83
CA ILE A 93 14.37 11.51 -5.27
C ILE A 93 15.14 12.21 -6.39
N ILE A 94 14.43 12.87 -7.30
CA ILE A 94 15.05 13.67 -8.36
C ILE A 94 15.84 14.83 -7.75
N ASP A 95 15.23 15.57 -6.81
CA ASP A 95 15.83 16.75 -6.18
C ASP A 95 17.06 16.42 -5.31
N GLN A 96 17.10 15.21 -4.74
CA GLN A 96 18.22 14.74 -3.91
C GLN A 96 19.31 14.04 -4.72
N SER A 97 19.05 13.70 -5.98
CA SER A 97 20.03 13.05 -6.84
C SER A 97 21.02 14.06 -7.39
N GLU A 98 22.30 13.67 -7.43
CA GLU A 98 23.34 14.41 -8.14
C GLU A 98 23.32 14.14 -9.66
N GLN A 99 22.49 13.20 -10.10
CA GLN A 99 22.40 12.77 -11.50
C GLN A 99 21.47 13.66 -12.32
N THR A 100 21.81 13.85 -13.60
CA THR A 100 20.90 14.52 -14.55
C THR A 100 19.69 13.63 -14.84
N TRP A 101 18.62 14.23 -15.36
CA TRP A 101 17.44 13.46 -15.75
C TRP A 101 17.75 12.40 -16.80
N GLU A 102 18.65 12.69 -17.73
CA GLU A 102 19.10 11.76 -18.77
C GLU A 102 19.82 10.53 -18.16
N GLN A 103 20.64 10.73 -17.13
CA GLN A 103 21.30 9.62 -16.41
C GLN A 103 20.33 8.76 -15.61
N LEU A 104 19.30 9.38 -15.02
CA LEU A 104 18.21 8.67 -14.35
C LEU A 104 17.38 7.86 -15.37
N GLU A 105 17.07 8.46 -16.51
CA GLU A 105 16.37 7.81 -17.61
C GLU A 105 17.15 6.59 -18.13
N GLU A 106 18.46 6.73 -18.36
CA GLU A 106 19.34 5.61 -18.73
C GLU A 106 19.32 4.47 -17.70
N SER A 107 19.31 4.81 -16.41
CA SER A 107 19.26 3.82 -15.34
C SER A 107 17.94 3.06 -15.32
N VAL A 108 16.81 3.76 -15.54
CA VAL A 108 15.48 3.13 -15.68
C VAL A 108 15.42 2.25 -16.93
N VAL A 109 15.92 2.74 -18.07
CA VAL A 109 15.91 2.01 -19.35
C VAL A 109 16.74 0.72 -19.27
N ARG A 110 17.88 0.74 -18.55
CA ARG A 110 18.70 -0.45 -18.33
C ARG A 110 17.88 -1.59 -17.70
N TRP A 111 17.14 -1.30 -16.64
CA TRP A 111 16.27 -2.30 -16.00
C TRP A 111 15.04 -2.62 -16.85
N TYR A 112 14.48 -1.64 -17.57
CA TYR A 112 13.31 -1.83 -18.41
C TYR A 112 13.56 -2.88 -19.51
N ASN A 113 14.77 -2.90 -20.08
CA ASN A 113 15.13 -3.88 -21.10
C ASN A 113 15.17 -5.33 -20.57
N GLU A 114 15.35 -5.54 -19.27
CA GLU A 114 15.36 -6.87 -18.64
C GLU A 114 13.95 -7.47 -18.48
N HIS A 115 12.90 -6.64 -18.56
CA HIS A 115 11.49 -7.07 -18.34
C HIS A 115 10.78 -7.47 -19.63
N ARG A 116 11.53 -7.69 -20.70
CA ARG A 116 11.00 -7.97 -22.03
C ARG A 116 10.09 -9.21 -22.02
N SER A 117 9.00 -9.15 -22.76
CA SER A 117 8.03 -10.24 -22.95
C SER A 117 7.27 -10.64 -21.69
N MET A 118 7.40 -9.90 -20.57
CA MET A 118 6.56 -10.11 -19.41
C MET A 118 5.11 -9.67 -19.70
N LEU A 119 4.16 -10.49 -19.27
CA LEU A 119 2.74 -10.13 -19.29
C LEU A 119 2.49 -8.87 -18.44
N ARG A 120 1.63 -7.98 -18.94
CA ARG A 120 1.29 -6.74 -18.23
C ARG A 120 0.77 -6.98 -16.81
N SER A 121 -0.01 -8.05 -16.60
CA SER A 121 -0.49 -8.47 -15.27
C SER A 121 0.67 -8.79 -14.34
N ASP A 122 1.65 -9.54 -14.84
CA ASP A 122 2.79 -10.03 -14.07
C ASP A 122 3.72 -8.87 -13.71
N VAL A 123 3.93 -7.93 -14.64
CA VAL A 123 4.68 -6.69 -14.40
C VAL A 123 4.05 -5.84 -13.29
N MET A 124 2.71 -5.67 -13.32
CA MET A 124 2.01 -4.93 -12.26
C MET A 124 2.09 -5.66 -10.92
N LEU A 125 2.10 -7.00 -10.94
CA LEU A 125 2.17 -7.82 -9.75
C LEU A 125 3.58 -7.80 -9.13
N GLU A 126 4.63 -7.88 -9.95
CA GLU A 126 6.04 -7.71 -9.52
C GLU A 126 6.30 -6.32 -8.93
N TYR A 127 5.74 -5.27 -9.55
CA TYR A 127 5.78 -3.92 -8.97
C TYR A 127 5.22 -3.91 -7.53
N LEU A 128 4.08 -4.56 -7.32
CA LEU A 128 3.44 -4.64 -6.01
C LEU A 128 4.23 -5.54 -5.04
N HIS A 129 4.84 -6.61 -5.55
CA HIS A 129 5.67 -7.52 -4.77
C HIS A 129 6.91 -6.83 -4.20
N ILE A 130 7.53 -5.91 -4.95
CA ILE A 130 8.65 -5.10 -4.45
C ILE A 130 8.13 -3.99 -3.52
N ALA A 131 7.05 -3.31 -3.92
CA ALA A 131 6.53 -2.17 -3.15
C ALA A 131 5.97 -2.56 -1.77
N GLN A 132 5.51 -3.81 -1.59
CA GLN A 132 4.96 -4.26 -0.31
C GLN A 132 5.98 -4.31 0.83
N ASP A 133 7.28 -4.38 0.49
CA ASP A 133 8.38 -4.42 1.46
C ASP A 133 8.79 -3.01 1.93
N LEU A 134 8.25 -1.94 1.33
CA LEU A 134 8.49 -0.57 1.78
C LEU A 134 7.85 -0.32 3.15
N GLU A 135 8.56 0.36 4.05
CA GLU A 135 8.17 0.48 5.46
C GLU A 135 6.84 1.20 5.69
N MET A 136 6.45 2.04 4.73
CA MET A 136 5.20 2.82 4.78
C MET A 136 4.06 2.18 3.98
N TYR A 137 4.31 1.06 3.29
CA TYR A 137 3.33 0.39 2.45
C TYR A 137 2.12 -0.09 3.27
N GLY A 138 0.92 0.28 2.83
CA GLY A 138 -0.32 -0.15 3.47
C GLY A 138 -0.55 0.40 4.89
N VAL A 139 0.33 1.28 5.40
CA VAL A 139 0.22 1.83 6.76
C VAL A 139 -0.67 3.08 6.77
N THR A 140 -1.75 3.04 7.54
CA THR A 140 -2.57 4.23 7.81
C THR A 140 -2.15 4.88 9.12
N TYR A 141 -1.63 6.11 9.06
CA TYR A 141 -1.15 6.84 10.23
C TYR A 141 -2.23 7.71 10.90
N PHE A 142 -2.27 7.69 12.23
CA PHE A 142 -3.11 8.53 13.08
C PHE A 142 -2.28 9.29 14.10
N LYS A 143 -2.48 10.61 14.19
CA LYS A 143 -1.92 11.42 15.28
C LYS A 143 -2.56 11.03 16.60
N ILE A 144 -1.73 10.70 17.59
CA ILE A 144 -2.15 10.31 18.93
C ILE A 144 -1.26 10.96 20.00
N THR A 145 -1.70 10.93 21.25
CA THR A 145 -0.87 11.29 22.40
C THR A 145 -0.90 10.18 23.46
N ASN A 146 0.23 9.97 24.13
CA ASN A 146 0.30 9.05 25.28
C ASN A 146 -0.31 9.70 26.55
N LYS A 147 -0.32 8.97 27.67
CA LYS A 147 -0.81 9.50 28.96
C LYS A 147 -0.02 10.71 29.49
N ARG A 148 1.24 10.87 29.08
CA ARG A 148 2.12 12.00 29.46
C ARG A 148 1.97 13.20 28.52
N GLY A 149 1.11 13.10 27.49
CA GLY A 149 0.91 14.17 26.51
C GLY A 149 1.94 14.19 25.38
N THR A 150 2.85 13.22 25.29
CA THR A 150 3.83 13.14 24.20
C THR A 150 3.10 12.87 22.88
N PRO A 151 3.32 13.68 21.82
CA PRO A 151 2.77 13.42 20.51
C PRO A 151 3.48 12.24 19.85
N LEU A 152 2.69 11.38 19.21
CA LEU A 152 3.13 10.14 18.56
C LEU A 152 2.25 9.88 17.34
N LEU A 153 2.66 8.93 16.50
CA LEU A 153 1.82 8.38 15.44
C LEU A 153 1.48 6.93 15.76
N LEU A 154 0.25 6.54 15.45
CA LEU A 154 -0.19 5.15 15.40
C LEU A 154 -0.33 4.75 13.93
N GLY A 155 0.44 3.76 13.48
CA GLY A 155 0.22 3.07 12.22
C GLY A 155 -0.68 1.86 12.41
N VAL A 156 -1.58 1.66 11.45
CA VAL A 156 -2.42 0.46 11.35
C VAL A 156 -2.17 -0.14 9.97
N ASP A 157 -1.79 -1.41 9.93
CA ASP A 157 -1.48 -2.15 8.70
C ASP A 157 -2.03 -3.58 8.78
N ALA A 158 -1.78 -4.38 7.73
CA ALA A 158 -2.28 -5.75 7.62
C ALA A 158 -1.74 -6.68 8.72
N PHE A 159 -0.61 -6.35 9.35
CA PHE A 159 0.09 -7.20 10.32
C PHE A 159 -0.23 -6.82 11.77
N GLY A 160 -0.51 -5.56 12.04
CA GLY A 160 -0.83 -5.11 13.40
C GLY A 160 -0.99 -3.61 13.59
N LEU A 161 -0.55 -3.19 14.78
CA LEU A 161 -0.55 -1.82 15.25
C LEU A 161 0.87 -1.42 15.61
N ASN A 162 1.30 -0.26 15.12
CA ASN A 162 2.66 0.23 15.30
C ASN A 162 2.64 1.65 15.89
N VAL A 163 3.51 1.95 16.85
CA VAL A 163 3.64 3.28 17.46
C VAL A 163 4.96 3.90 17.05
N TYR A 164 4.91 5.11 16.51
CA TYR A 164 6.05 5.83 15.97
C TYR A 164 6.26 7.17 16.69
N ALA A 165 7.46 7.73 16.57
CA ALA A 165 7.68 9.13 16.86
C ALA A 165 6.90 10.02 15.87
N GLU A 166 6.61 11.26 16.23
CA GLU A 166 5.84 12.16 15.33
C GLU A 166 6.61 12.51 14.05
N ASP A 167 7.94 12.53 14.12
CA ASP A 167 8.89 12.93 13.08
C ASP A 167 9.49 11.74 12.30
N ASN A 168 9.26 10.49 12.72
CA ASN A 168 9.81 9.31 12.07
C ASN A 168 8.72 8.26 11.80
N ARG A 169 8.27 8.17 10.55
CA ARG A 169 7.22 7.22 10.10
C ARG A 169 7.76 5.86 9.64
N LEU A 170 9.07 5.74 9.46
CA LEU A 170 9.71 4.54 8.93
C LEU A 170 9.93 3.51 10.02
N ASN A 171 10.40 3.96 11.19
CA ASN A 171 10.86 3.06 12.25
C ASN A 171 9.86 3.06 13.44
N PRO A 172 9.09 1.98 13.63
CA PRO A 172 8.21 1.88 14.78
C PRO A 172 9.01 1.67 16.08
N LYS A 173 8.59 2.32 17.15
CA LYS A 173 9.15 2.14 18.50
C LYS A 173 8.54 0.95 19.24
N VAL A 174 7.28 0.65 18.94
CA VAL A 174 6.52 -0.46 19.54
C VAL A 174 5.62 -1.04 18.47
N GLY A 175 5.68 -2.36 18.28
CA GLY A 175 4.76 -3.11 17.43
C GLY A 175 3.87 -4.03 18.28
N LEU A 176 2.62 -4.18 17.86
CA LEU A 176 1.66 -5.12 18.42
C LEU A 176 1.02 -5.90 17.27
N PRO A 177 1.42 -7.15 17.02
CA PRO A 177 0.82 -7.96 15.96
C PRO A 177 -0.64 -8.26 16.29
N TRP A 178 -1.46 -8.47 15.27
CA TRP A 178 -2.89 -8.77 15.47
C TRP A 178 -3.13 -10.02 16.32
N SER A 179 -2.24 -11.02 16.29
CA SER A 179 -2.28 -12.21 17.16
C SER A 179 -2.28 -11.88 18.65
N GLU A 180 -1.70 -10.75 19.04
CA GLU A 180 -1.61 -10.32 20.44
C GLU A 180 -2.78 -9.41 20.84
N VAL A 181 -3.64 -8.99 19.91
CA VAL A 181 -4.73 -8.04 20.16
C VAL A 181 -6.05 -8.77 20.36
N ALA A 182 -6.54 -8.85 21.60
CA ALA A 182 -7.86 -9.44 21.88
C ALA A 182 -9.01 -8.49 21.53
N LYS A 183 -8.87 -7.21 21.88
CA LYS A 183 -9.97 -6.24 21.70
C LYS A 183 -9.47 -4.81 21.61
N VAL A 184 -10.04 -4.09 20.65
CA VAL A 184 -9.92 -2.63 20.54
C VAL A 184 -11.22 -1.95 20.96
N SER A 185 -11.12 -0.82 21.65
CA SER A 185 -12.27 -0.03 22.09
C SER A 185 -11.86 1.41 22.39
N PHE A 186 -12.82 2.33 22.48
CA PHE A 186 -12.54 3.69 22.93
C PHE A 186 -13.65 4.24 23.81
N ARG A 187 -13.30 5.16 24.72
CA ARG A 187 -14.23 5.96 25.51
C ARG A 187 -13.78 7.41 25.45
N ARG A 188 -14.67 8.27 24.95
CA ARG A 188 -14.31 9.65 24.62
C ARG A 188 -13.06 9.66 23.70
N ARG A 189 -12.08 10.52 23.99
CA ARG A 189 -10.82 10.62 23.25
C ARG A 189 -9.84 9.47 23.56
N LYS A 190 -10.07 8.68 24.61
CA LYS A 190 -9.17 7.59 25.01
C LYS A 190 -9.46 6.32 24.23
N PHE A 191 -8.45 5.82 23.51
CA PHE A 191 -8.46 4.51 22.87
C PHE A 191 -7.76 3.48 23.75
N ILE A 192 -8.22 2.24 23.75
CA ILE A 192 -7.77 1.16 24.60
C ILE A 192 -7.63 -0.11 23.76
N ILE A 193 -6.43 -0.69 23.79
CA ILE A 193 -6.11 -1.99 23.19
C ILE A 193 -5.88 -2.97 24.34
N LYS A 194 -6.64 -4.05 24.34
CA LYS A 194 -6.50 -5.14 25.30
C LYS A 194 -5.71 -6.28 24.65
N PRO A 195 -4.61 -6.73 25.27
CA PRO A 195 -3.86 -7.89 24.78
C PRO A 195 -4.65 -9.19 24.98
N VAL A 196 -4.28 -10.24 24.26
CA VAL A 196 -4.77 -11.61 24.46
C VAL A 196 -4.35 -12.16 25.81
N ASP A 197 -3.08 -11.95 26.18
CA ASP A 197 -2.62 -12.24 27.53
C ASP A 197 -3.27 -11.28 28.54
N LYS A 198 -4.14 -11.84 29.40
CA LYS A 198 -4.87 -11.07 30.41
C LYS A 198 -3.97 -10.50 31.52
N SER A 199 -2.77 -11.04 31.69
CA SER A 199 -1.80 -10.52 32.67
C SER A 199 -1.06 -9.28 32.15
N SER A 200 -0.96 -9.13 30.83
CA SER A 200 -0.37 -7.97 30.16
C SER A 200 -1.22 -6.70 30.32
N ARG A 201 -0.52 -5.55 30.44
CA ARG A 201 -1.18 -4.26 30.63
C ARG A 201 -1.87 -3.79 29.36
N ASN A 202 -3.07 -3.21 29.51
CA ASN A 202 -3.76 -2.55 28.40
C ASN A 202 -2.93 -1.36 27.87
N LEU A 203 -2.72 -1.32 26.55
CA LEU A 203 -2.20 -0.14 25.88
C LEU A 203 -3.32 0.90 25.74
N SER A 204 -3.02 2.17 26.02
CA SER A 204 -4.00 3.25 25.84
C SER A 204 -3.33 4.56 25.44
N PHE A 205 -4.00 5.28 24.55
CA PHE A 205 -3.59 6.57 24.00
C PHE A 205 -4.82 7.44 23.77
N PHE A 206 -4.59 8.69 23.36
CA PHE A 206 -5.64 9.65 23.12
C PHE A 206 -5.57 10.18 21.69
N SER A 207 -6.71 10.20 21.00
CA SER A 207 -6.83 10.85 19.69
C SER A 207 -7.31 12.29 19.84
N PRO A 208 -7.03 13.18 18.86
CA PRO A 208 -7.48 14.57 18.90
C PRO A 208 -8.99 14.71 19.08
N THR A 209 -9.77 13.86 18.41
CA THR A 209 -11.24 13.90 18.44
C THR A 209 -11.88 12.52 18.56
N MET A 210 -13.17 12.51 18.93
CA MET A 210 -14.04 11.33 18.89
C MET A 210 -14.16 10.71 17.50
N LYS A 211 -14.16 11.55 16.46
CA LYS A 211 -14.34 11.12 15.09
C LYS A 211 -13.14 10.28 14.64
N ASN A 212 -11.93 10.70 15.01
CA ASN A 212 -10.71 9.95 14.75
C ASN A 212 -10.78 8.55 15.38
N ASN A 213 -11.23 8.44 16.65
CA ASN A 213 -11.38 7.13 17.30
C ASN A 213 -12.41 6.22 16.62
N ARG A 214 -13.50 6.77 16.06
CA ARG A 214 -14.47 5.98 15.28
C ARG A 214 -13.87 5.43 13.98
N ILE A 215 -13.11 6.26 13.27
CA ILE A 215 -12.44 5.87 12.03
C ILE A 215 -11.38 4.80 12.35
N LEU A 216 -10.54 5.06 13.34
CA LEU A 216 -9.51 4.14 13.80
C LEU A 216 -10.11 2.79 14.23
N LEU A 217 -11.17 2.79 15.04
CA LEU A 217 -11.84 1.55 15.44
C LEU A 217 -12.35 0.77 14.22
N SER A 218 -13.00 1.44 13.26
CA SER A 218 -13.50 0.79 12.04
C SER A 218 -12.37 0.21 11.19
N LEU A 219 -11.22 0.88 11.14
CA LEU A 219 -10.05 0.37 10.44
C LEU A 219 -9.50 -0.87 11.16
N CYS A 220 -9.19 -0.78 12.45
CA CYS A 220 -8.64 -1.90 13.23
C CYS A 220 -9.55 -3.13 13.21
N VAL A 221 -10.87 -2.95 13.32
CA VAL A 221 -11.82 -4.08 13.25
C VAL A 221 -11.76 -4.76 11.89
N GLY A 222 -11.84 -4.01 10.80
CA GLY A 222 -11.80 -4.60 9.45
C GLY A 222 -10.46 -5.24 9.12
N THR A 223 -9.34 -4.61 9.52
CA THR A 223 -8.01 -5.16 9.27
C THR A 223 -7.77 -6.43 10.09
N HIS A 224 -8.14 -6.43 11.37
CA HIS A 224 -8.05 -7.63 12.21
C HIS A 224 -8.98 -8.76 11.72
N GLU A 225 -10.16 -8.45 11.21
CA GLU A 225 -11.06 -9.45 10.60
C GLU A 225 -10.41 -10.12 9.38
N LEU A 226 -9.79 -9.34 8.49
CA LEU A 226 -9.06 -9.87 7.32
C LEU A 226 -7.85 -10.70 7.74
N TYR A 227 -7.09 -10.25 8.74
CA TYR A 227 -6.01 -11.01 9.36
C TYR A 227 -6.49 -12.39 9.84
N LEU A 228 -7.62 -12.45 10.56
CA LEU A 228 -8.19 -13.71 11.03
C LEU A 228 -8.70 -14.59 9.88
N ARG A 229 -9.24 -13.98 8.82
CA ARG A 229 -9.73 -14.70 7.63
C ARG A 229 -8.60 -15.42 6.89
N ARG A 230 -7.43 -14.79 6.75
CA ARG A 230 -6.24 -15.39 6.09
C ARG A 230 -5.71 -16.64 6.80
N ARG A 231 -5.99 -16.78 8.10
CA ARG A 231 -5.53 -17.90 8.94
C ARG A 231 -6.55 -19.03 9.02
N ARG A 232 -7.67 -18.91 8.32
CA ARG A 232 -8.67 -19.97 8.16
C ARG A 232 -8.52 -20.62 6.79
N GLN A 233 -9.18 -21.76 6.61
CA GLN A 233 -9.25 -22.39 5.30
C GLN A 233 -9.86 -21.43 4.26
N GLU A 234 -9.25 -21.39 3.08
CA GLU A 234 -9.72 -20.55 1.97
C GLU A 234 -11.14 -20.99 1.56
N PRO A 235 -12.13 -20.08 1.52
CA PRO A 235 -13.49 -20.41 1.10
C PRO A 235 -13.55 -20.95 -0.33
N ILE A 236 -14.49 -21.86 -0.61
CA ILE A 236 -14.69 -22.47 -1.94
C ILE A 236 -14.84 -21.40 -3.04
N GLU A 237 -15.55 -20.31 -2.75
CA GLU A 237 -15.73 -19.19 -3.67
C GLU A 237 -14.40 -18.57 -4.11
N VAL A 238 -13.45 -18.43 -3.17
CA VAL A 238 -12.12 -17.87 -3.45
C VAL A 238 -11.27 -18.87 -4.24
N GLN A 239 -11.39 -20.16 -3.95
CA GLN A 239 -10.74 -21.23 -4.74
C GLN A 239 -11.24 -21.21 -6.19
N HIS A 240 -12.55 -21.05 -6.39
CA HIS A 240 -13.14 -20.91 -7.72
C HIS A 240 -12.65 -19.65 -8.45
N MET A 241 -12.60 -18.50 -7.76
CA MET A 241 -12.03 -17.26 -8.33
C MET A 241 -10.58 -17.47 -8.79
N ARG A 242 -9.77 -18.17 -7.99
CA ARG A 242 -8.38 -18.46 -8.33
C ARG A 242 -8.26 -19.41 -9.53
N ALA A 243 -9.06 -20.48 -9.56
CA ALA A 243 -9.09 -21.41 -10.69
C ALA A 243 -9.48 -20.69 -12.00
N GLN A 244 -10.49 -19.81 -11.95
CA GLN A 244 -10.90 -18.99 -13.08
C GLN A 244 -9.78 -18.05 -13.53
N ALA A 245 -9.19 -17.27 -12.62
CA ALA A 245 -8.12 -16.33 -12.96
C ALA A 245 -6.88 -17.04 -13.55
N ASN A 246 -6.55 -18.23 -13.07
CA ASN A 246 -5.47 -19.05 -13.61
C ASN A 246 -5.79 -19.54 -15.03
N ALA A 247 -7.03 -19.96 -15.30
CA ALA A 247 -7.45 -20.37 -16.64
C ALA A 247 -7.42 -19.18 -17.62
N GLU A 248 -7.89 -18.00 -17.20
CA GLU A 248 -7.82 -16.77 -17.98
C GLU A 248 -6.37 -16.37 -18.29
N ARG A 249 -5.46 -16.47 -17.32
CA ARG A 249 -4.03 -16.22 -17.51
C ARG A 249 -3.40 -17.23 -18.48
N ALA A 250 -3.71 -18.52 -18.35
CA ALA A 250 -3.20 -19.56 -19.24
C ALA A 250 -3.64 -19.35 -20.70
N ALA A 251 -4.89 -18.93 -20.91
CA ALA A 251 -5.39 -18.58 -22.24
C ALA A 251 -4.60 -17.41 -22.86
N LYS A 252 -4.33 -16.35 -22.09
CA LYS A 252 -3.54 -15.19 -22.58
C LYS A 252 -2.10 -15.56 -22.95
N LEU A 253 -1.48 -16.50 -22.22
CA LEU A 253 -0.15 -16.99 -22.54
C LEU A 253 -0.11 -17.80 -23.84
N GLN A 254 -1.22 -18.41 -24.26
CA GLN A 254 -1.32 -19.12 -25.53
C GLN A 254 -1.56 -18.18 -26.72
N GLU A 255 -2.06 -16.96 -26.46
CA GLU A 255 -2.34 -15.94 -27.48
C GLU A 255 -1.13 -15.04 -27.79
N GLN A 256 -0.06 -15.09 -26.97
CA GLN A 256 1.21 -14.36 -27.19
C GLN A 256 2.16 -15.14 -28.09
#